data_AF-A0A3L8Q9U9-F1
#
_entry.id   AF-A0A3L8Q9U9-F1
#
_cell.length_a   1.000
_cell.length_b   1.000
_cell.length_c   1.000
_cell.angle_alpha   90.00
_cell.angle_beta   90.00
_cell.angle_gamma   90.00
#
_symmetry.space_group_name_H-M   'P 1'
#
loop_
_entity.id
_entity.type
_entity.pdbx_description
1 polymer ?
#
loop_
_entity_poly.entity_id
_entity_poly.type
_entity_poly.pdbx_seq_one_letter_code
_entity_poly.pdbx_strand_id
1 'polypeptide(L)'
;MIWNAQKIFHINSRLPSDLHPVKVVEGPLWPPSVAPRDRAVPSGVKELSRKLVIVNGEDPLSRQAQENATLLFNIHLRSTLCSRRMVEEFRLSGEAFDWLLGEIESKFNQAIVRTGSGGFGVVLGGLGSFLGGLGSPLGF
;
A
#
# COMPACT_ATOMS: atom_id res chain seq x y z
N MET A 1 7.09 -2.02 -8.35
CA MET A 1 6.99 -0.86 -7.44
C MET A 1 8.32 -0.58 -6.75
N ILE A 2 8.93 -1.54 -6.04
CA ILE A 2 10.25 -1.35 -5.38
C ILE A 2 11.35 -0.89 -6.37
N TRP A 3 11.43 -1.52 -7.54
CA TRP A 3 12.40 -1.12 -8.57
C TRP A 3 12.13 0.28 -9.14
N ASN A 4 10.87 0.73 -9.18
CA ASN A 4 10.54 2.10 -9.60
C ASN A 4 11.05 3.09 -8.55
N ALA A 5 10.90 2.77 -7.26
CA ALA A 5 11.46 3.59 -6.17
C ALA A 5 12.99 3.71 -6.30
N GLN A 6 13.69 2.60 -6.57
CA GLN A 6 15.14 2.62 -6.79
C GLN A 6 15.56 3.53 -7.95
N LYS A 7 14.77 3.56 -9.04
CA LYS A 7 15.03 4.45 -10.18
C LYS A 7 14.77 5.91 -9.89
N ILE A 8 13.64 6.23 -9.26
CA ILE A 8 13.22 7.61 -8.96
C ILE A 8 14.21 8.28 -8.01
N PHE A 9 14.66 7.54 -7.00
CA PHE A 9 15.56 8.06 -5.96
C PHE A 9 17.04 7.77 -6.24
N HIS A 10 17.38 7.27 -7.43
CA HIS A 10 18.76 6.96 -7.84
C HIS A 10 19.54 6.16 -6.79
N ILE A 11 18.90 5.12 -6.24
CA ILE A 11 19.44 4.37 -5.10
C ILE A 11 20.68 3.57 -5.51
N ASN A 12 21.78 3.81 -4.79
CA ASN A 12 23.02 3.07 -4.96
C ASN A 12 22.98 1.78 -4.13
N SER A 13 22.71 0.65 -4.77
CA SER A 13 22.73 -0.68 -4.16
C SER A 13 24.10 -1.12 -3.65
N ARG A 14 25.16 -0.31 -3.81
CA ARG A 14 26.51 -0.57 -3.29
C ARG A 14 26.80 0.11 -1.95
N LEU A 15 26.05 1.16 -1.61
CA LEU A 15 26.21 1.91 -0.37
C LEU A 15 25.21 1.43 0.69
N PRO A 16 25.55 1.56 1.99
CA PRO A 16 24.59 1.28 3.06
C PRO A 16 23.40 2.25 3.00
N SER A 17 22.20 1.76 3.30
CA SER A 17 21.00 2.61 3.39
C SER A 17 20.93 3.35 4.72
N ASP A 18 20.38 4.57 4.70
CA ASP A 18 20.07 5.37 5.89
C ASP A 18 18.79 4.92 6.63
N LEU A 19 18.10 3.90 6.09
CA LEU A 19 16.81 3.45 6.58
C LEU A 19 16.93 2.71 7.91
N HIS A 20 16.32 3.28 8.95
CA HIS A 20 16.29 2.67 10.28
C HIS A 20 15.20 1.58 10.38
N PRO A 21 15.48 0.39 10.96
CA PRO A 21 14.53 -0.72 11.01
C PRO A 21 13.23 -0.40 11.77
N VAL A 22 13.30 0.49 12.76
CA VAL A 22 12.11 0.94 13.52
C VAL A 22 11.14 1.72 12.63
N LYS A 23 11.65 2.54 11.71
CA LYS A 23 10.82 3.29 10.75
C LYS A 23 10.00 2.34 9.89
N VAL A 24 10.60 1.23 9.47
CA VAL A 24 9.91 0.22 8.64
C VAL A 24 8.73 -0.43 9.38
N VAL A 25 8.90 -0.75 10.67
CA VAL A 25 7.90 -1.51 11.44
C VAL A 25 6.79 -0.61 11.99
N GLU A 26 7.15 0.43 12.73
CA GLU A 26 6.20 1.18 13.57
C GLU A 26 5.83 2.56 13.01
N GLY A 27 6.60 3.06 12.04
CA GLY A 27 6.59 4.48 11.68
C GLY A 27 7.43 5.29 12.68
N PRO A 28 7.55 6.61 12.48
CA PRO A 28 8.35 7.46 13.34
C PRO A 28 7.81 7.40 14.78
N LEU A 29 8.59 6.77 15.66
CA LEU A 29 8.30 6.55 17.09
C LEU A 29 8.43 7.84 17.93
N TRP A 30 8.61 8.98 17.29
CA TRP A 30 8.97 10.25 17.91
C TRP A 30 8.11 11.37 17.34
N PRO A 31 7.34 12.12 18.16
CA PRO A 31 6.89 13.44 17.75
C PRO A 31 8.12 14.36 17.72
N PRO A 32 8.58 14.84 16.56
CA PRO A 32 9.61 15.87 16.53
C PRO A 32 8.97 17.14 17.10
N SER A 33 9.47 17.61 18.24
CA SER A 33 9.11 18.89 18.84
C SER A 33 9.33 20.11 17.93
N VAL A 34 9.87 19.92 16.71
CA VAL A 34 10.20 20.98 15.74
C VAL A 34 9.90 20.62 14.27
N ALA A 35 9.22 19.51 13.92
CA ALA A 35 8.91 19.28 12.50
C ALA A 35 7.69 20.10 12.05
N PRO A 36 7.70 20.68 10.82
CA PRO A 36 6.54 21.32 10.22
C PRO A 36 5.33 20.39 10.21
N ARG A 37 4.16 20.90 10.63
CA ARG A 37 2.89 20.16 10.73
C ARG A 37 2.44 19.52 9.40
N ASP A 38 2.97 20.00 8.28
CA ASP A 38 2.57 19.57 6.93
C ASP A 38 3.29 18.30 6.45
N ARG A 39 4.22 17.74 7.25
CA ARG A 39 4.93 16.48 6.94
C ARG A 39 4.77 15.43 8.04
N ALA A 40 3.64 15.42 8.74
CA ALA A 40 3.26 14.29 9.59
C ALA A 40 2.63 13.20 8.69
N VAL A 41 3.45 12.46 7.96
CA VAL A 41 3.04 11.17 7.41
C VAL A 41 3.59 10.13 8.37
N PRO A 42 2.77 9.57 9.27
CA PRO A 42 3.25 8.46 10.07
C PRO A 42 3.34 7.26 9.07
N SER A 43 4.54 6.70 8.96
CA SER A 43 4.96 5.89 7.81
C SER A 43 5.67 4.61 8.25
N GLY A 44 4.88 3.56 8.45
CA GLY A 44 5.36 2.21 8.71
C GLY A 44 4.39 1.15 8.21
N VAL A 45 4.84 -0.09 8.08
CA VAL A 45 4.00 -1.21 7.59
C VAL A 45 2.78 -1.43 8.49
N LYS A 46 2.92 -1.22 9.80
CA LYS A 46 1.80 -1.33 10.76
C LYS A 46 0.71 -0.29 10.55
N GLU A 47 1.09 0.92 10.12
CA GLU A 47 0.12 1.97 9.85
C GLU A 47 -0.52 1.81 8.49
N LEU A 48 0.25 1.42 7.46
CA LEU A 48 -0.31 1.06 6.16
C LEU A 48 -1.39 -0.02 6.34
N SER A 49 -1.11 -1.06 7.13
CA SER A 49 -2.08 -2.12 7.49
C SER A 49 -3.42 -1.58 8.03
N ARG A 50 -3.40 -0.47 8.77
CA ARG A 50 -4.61 0.18 9.32
C ARG A 50 -5.38 1.01 8.29
N LYS A 51 -4.69 1.61 7.32
CA LYS A 51 -5.31 2.43 6.27
C LYS A 51 -6.06 1.61 5.22
N LEU A 52 -5.71 0.34 5.07
CA LEU A 52 -6.25 -0.57 4.06
C LEU A 52 -7.64 -1.11 4.46
N VAL A 53 -8.63 -0.22 4.59
CA VAL A 53 -10.02 -0.59 4.96
C VAL A 53 -10.80 -1.05 3.73
N ILE A 54 -11.37 -2.25 3.81
CA ILE A 54 -12.22 -2.85 2.77
C ILE A 54 -13.69 -2.89 3.22
N VAL A 55 -13.92 -3.33 4.46
CA VAL A 55 -15.23 -3.42 5.09
C VAL A 55 -15.40 -2.24 6.03
N ASN A 56 -16.39 -1.39 5.77
CA ASN A 56 -16.74 -0.28 6.65
C ASN A 56 -17.69 -0.78 7.74
N GLY A 57 -17.26 -0.74 9.00
CA GLY A 57 -18.10 -1.08 10.15
C GLY A 57 -17.27 -1.25 11.44
N GLU A 58 -17.81 -0.78 12.56
CA GLU A 58 -17.18 -0.88 13.89
C GLU A 58 -17.71 -2.08 14.71
N ASP A 59 -18.71 -2.79 14.20
CA ASP A 59 -19.25 -3.97 14.86
C ASP A 59 -18.25 -5.15 14.82
N PRO A 60 -18.36 -6.10 15.78
CA PRO A 60 -17.42 -7.20 15.89
C PRO A 60 -17.33 -8.07 14.62
N LEU A 61 -18.44 -8.20 13.89
CA LEU A 61 -18.50 -8.99 12.67
C LEU A 61 -17.77 -8.28 11.52
N SER A 62 -17.98 -6.97 11.36
CA SER A 62 -17.28 -6.15 10.36
C SER A 62 -15.78 -6.13 10.61
N ARG A 63 -15.34 -6.03 11.87
CA ARG A 63 -13.92 -6.11 12.24
C ARG A 63 -13.30 -7.46 11.85
N GLN A 64 -13.99 -8.56 12.15
CA GLN A 64 -13.53 -9.89 11.75
C GLN A 64 -13.50 -10.06 10.23
N ALA A 65 -14.52 -9.56 9.53
CA ALA A 65 -14.59 -9.59 8.07
C ALA A 65 -13.45 -8.78 7.44
N GLN A 66 -13.13 -7.62 8.00
CA GLN A 66 -12.00 -6.77 7.58
C GLN A 66 -10.65 -7.46 7.80
N GLU A 67 -10.44 -8.06 8.98
CA GLU A 67 -9.23 -8.82 9.29
C GLU A 67 -9.06 -10.00 8.33
N ASN A 68 -10.11 -10.77 8.07
CA ASN A 68 -10.09 -11.91 7.15
C ASN A 68 -9.85 -11.48 5.69
N ALA A 69 -10.51 -10.40 5.23
CA ALA A 69 -10.37 -9.89 3.88
C ALA A 69 -8.97 -9.34 3.59
N THR A 70 -8.32 -8.76 4.61
CA THR A 70 -6.97 -8.19 4.48
C THR A 70 -5.85 -9.12 4.95
N LEU A 71 -6.15 -10.28 5.52
CA LEU A 71 -5.18 -11.18 6.13
C LEU A 71 -4.04 -11.55 5.17
N LEU A 72 -4.39 -12.06 3.98
CA LEU A 72 -3.41 -12.49 2.98
C LEU A 72 -2.52 -11.32 2.53
N PHE A 73 -3.13 -10.15 2.32
CA PHE A 73 -2.39 -8.96 1.90
C PHE A 73 -1.46 -8.45 3.01
N ASN A 74 -1.92 -8.44 4.25
CA ASN A 74 -1.11 -8.06 5.42
C ASN A 74 0.08 -9.01 5.63
N ILE A 75 -0.10 -10.32 5.42
CA ILE A 75 1.00 -11.30 5.47
C ILE A 75 2.01 -10.99 4.36
N HIS A 76 1.54 -10.76 3.13
CA HIS A 76 2.40 -10.46 2.00
C HIS A 76 3.17 -9.14 2.15
N LEU A 77 2.52 -8.09 2.66
CA LEU A 77 3.17 -6.82 2.94
C LEU A 77 4.27 -6.97 3.98
N ARG A 78 4.02 -7.67 5.09
CA ARG A 78 5.03 -7.87 6.15
C ARG A 78 6.19 -8.74 5.70
N SER A 79 5.96 -9.75 4.86
CA SER A 79 7.03 -10.61 4.34
C SER A 79 7.88 -9.92 3.28
N THR A 80 7.28 -9.04 2.47
CA THR A 80 7.95 -8.32 1.40
C THR A 80 8.67 -7.07 1.92
N LEU A 81 8.04 -6.30 2.81
CA LEU A 81 8.53 -5.05 3.39
C LEU A 81 9.25 -5.24 4.74
N CYS A 82 9.84 -6.40 5.00
CA CYS A 82 10.57 -6.60 6.24
C CYS A 82 11.85 -5.73 6.27
N SER A 83 12.18 -5.19 7.44
CA SER A 83 13.28 -4.24 7.64
C SER A 83 14.61 -4.74 7.08
N ARG A 84 14.90 -6.04 7.30
CA ARG A 84 16.09 -6.70 6.77
C ARG A 84 16.20 -6.62 5.25
N ARG A 85 15.14 -6.98 4.52
CA ARG A 85 15.16 -6.95 3.05
C ARG A 85 15.22 -5.52 2.52
N MET A 86 14.53 -4.59 3.17
CA MET A 86 14.53 -3.18 2.77
C MET A 86 15.92 -2.54 2.87
N VAL A 87 16.69 -2.89 3.90
CA VAL A 87 18.04 -2.36 4.16
C VAL A 87 19.13 -3.15 3.43
N GLU A 88 19.04 -4.48 3.40
CA GLU A 88 20.10 -5.35 2.85
C GLU A 88 19.95 -5.61 1.35
N GLU A 89 18.76 -6.04 0.91
CA GLU A 89 18.51 -6.41 -0.50
C GLU A 89 18.22 -5.18 -1.36
N PHE A 90 17.26 -4.35 -0.94
CA PHE A 90 16.78 -3.24 -1.75
C PHE A 90 17.51 -1.93 -1.48
N ARG A 91 18.17 -1.82 -0.31
CA ARG A 91 18.95 -0.65 0.13
C ARG A 91 18.19 0.66 -0.03
N LEU A 92 16.90 0.66 0.29
CA LEU A 92 16.04 1.84 0.12
C LEU A 92 16.42 2.93 1.12
N SER A 93 16.35 4.19 0.69
CA SER A 93 16.44 5.33 1.61
C SER A 93 15.14 5.53 2.38
N GLY A 94 15.21 6.29 3.47
CA GLY A 94 14.03 6.71 4.23
C GLY A 94 12.92 7.34 3.38
N GLU A 95 13.29 8.15 2.39
CA GLU A 95 12.34 8.82 1.48
C GLU A 95 11.75 7.88 0.43
N ALA A 96 12.58 7.00 -0.14
CA ALA A 96 12.11 6.02 -1.11
C ALA A 96 11.13 5.01 -0.48
N PHE A 97 11.32 4.70 0.81
CA PHE A 97 10.40 3.88 1.57
C PHE A 97 9.04 4.58 1.80
N ASP A 98 9.05 5.86 2.18
CA ASP A 98 7.81 6.63 2.35
C ASP A 98 7.02 6.73 1.03
N TRP A 99 7.73 6.98 -0.08
CA TRP A 99 7.13 6.99 -1.41
C TRP A 99 6.53 5.63 -1.78
N LEU A 100 7.24 4.53 -1.50
CA LEU A 100 6.77 3.17 -1.77
C LEU A 100 5.48 2.88 -1.01
N LEU A 101 5.38 3.26 0.27
CA LEU A 101 4.16 3.07 1.06
C LEU A 101 2.97 3.84 0.47
N GLY A 102 3.16 5.09 0.07
CA GLY A 102 2.12 5.89 -0.57
C GLY A 102 1.67 5.33 -1.92
N GLU A 103 2.61 4.80 -2.71
CA GLU A 103 2.29 4.15 -3.98
C GLU A 103 1.49 2.86 -3.77
N ILE A 104 1.82 2.06 -2.74
CA ILE A 104 1.04 0.86 -2.38
C ILE A 104 -0.38 1.24 -1.97
N GLU A 105 -0.55 2.26 -1.14
CA GLU A 105 -1.85 2.76 -0.71
C GLU A 105 -2.70 3.23 -1.91
N SER A 106 -2.11 4.04 -2.79
CA SER A 106 -2.79 4.53 -3.99
C SER A 106 -3.22 3.38 -4.92
N LYS A 107 -2.34 2.40 -5.16
CA LYS A 107 -2.65 1.22 -5.99
C LYS A 107 -3.70 0.32 -5.35
N PHE A 108 -3.67 0.17 -4.02
CA PHE A 108 -4.68 -0.59 -3.31
C PHE A 108 -6.06 0.07 -3.43
N ASN A 109 -6.14 1.38 -3.21
CA ASN A 109 -7.37 2.15 -3.35
C ASN A 109 -7.92 2.14 -4.79
N GLN A 110 -7.04 2.11 -5.80
CA GLN A 110 -7.43 1.93 -7.21
C GLN A 110 -7.93 0.51 -7.50
N ALA A 111 -7.38 -0.51 -6.83
CA ALA A 111 -7.74 -1.91 -7.04
C ALA A 111 -9.08 -2.27 -6.36
N ILE A 112 -9.50 -1.52 -5.35
CA ILE A 112 -10.86 -1.63 -4.79
C ILE A 112 -11.84 -1.10 -5.84
N VAL A 113 -12.64 -2.00 -6.41
CA VAL A 113 -13.71 -1.62 -7.34
C VAL A 113 -14.73 -0.77 -6.58
N ARG A 114 -14.91 0.48 -7.02
CA ARG A 114 -15.99 1.33 -6.55
C ARG A 114 -17.29 0.79 -7.14
N THR A 115 -18.09 0.09 -6.35
CA THR A 115 -19.43 -0.30 -6.78
C THR A 115 -20.27 0.98 -6.83
N GLY A 116 -20.58 1.44 -8.04
CA GLY A 116 -21.64 2.43 -8.23
C GLY A 116 -22.97 1.71 -8.06
N SER A 117 -23.80 2.21 -7.15
CA SER A 117 -25.13 1.69 -6.78
C SER A 117 -25.11 0.59 -5.71
N GLY A 118 -25.92 0.80 -4.67
CA GLY A 118 -25.93 0.08 -3.40
C GLY A 118 -25.80 -1.44 -3.51
N GLY A 119 -24.79 -1.98 -2.85
CA GLY A 119 -24.59 -3.41 -2.69
C GLY A 119 -23.16 -3.71 -2.26
N PHE A 120 -22.99 -4.22 -1.03
CA PHE A 120 -21.74 -4.76 -0.51
C PHE A 120 -21.15 -5.76 -1.50
N GLY A 121 -19.92 -5.53 -1.94
CA GLY A 121 -19.23 -6.46 -2.83
C GLY A 121 -17.87 -5.92 -3.25
N VAL A 122 -16.84 -6.22 -2.46
CA VAL A 122 -15.46 -6.14 -2.91
C VAL A 122 -15.27 -7.17 -4.01
N VAL A 123 -15.40 -6.73 -5.26
CA VAL A 123 -14.96 -7.53 -6.41
C VAL A 123 -13.52 -7.14 -6.66
N LEU A 124 -12.60 -8.08 -6.42
CA LEU A 124 -11.23 -7.98 -6.92
C LEU A 124 -11.31 -7.84 -8.44
N GLY A 125 -11.05 -6.63 -8.93
CA GLY A 125 -11.15 -6.25 -10.33
C GLY A 125 -10.22 -7.09 -11.19
N GLY A 126 -10.75 -8.20 -11.71
CA GLY A 126 -10.01 -9.13 -12.51
C GLY A 126 -10.92 -9.94 -13.43
N LEU A 127 -11.90 -9.29 -14.09
CA LEU A 127 -12.68 -9.89 -15.20
C LEU A 127 -13.57 -8.87 -15.96
N GLY A 128 -13.28 -7.58 -15.91
CA GLY A 128 -14.09 -6.54 -16.57
C GLY A 128 -13.58 -6.04 -17.92
N SER A 129 -12.33 -6.33 -18.29
CA SER A 129 -11.68 -5.70 -19.46
C SER A 129 -11.66 -6.56 -20.73
N PHE A 130 -12.41 -7.67 -20.78
CA PHE A 130 -12.35 -8.62 -21.92
C PHE A 130 -13.66 -8.87 -22.67
N LEU A 131 -14.76 -8.17 -22.33
CA LEU A 131 -16.04 -8.27 -23.05
C LEU A 131 -16.56 -6.93 -23.58
N GLY A 132 -15.66 -6.02 -23.96
CA GLY A 132 -16.00 -4.77 -24.67
C GLY A 132 -15.74 -4.78 -26.17
N GLY A 133 -15.39 -5.94 -26.76
CA GLY A 133 -14.81 -6.02 -28.10
C GLY A 133 -15.58 -6.81 -29.16
N LEU A 134 -16.85 -7.18 -28.95
CA LEU A 134 -17.64 -7.91 -29.94
C LEU A 134 -19.10 -7.44 -29.92
N GLY A 135 -19.46 -6.57 -30.86
CA GLY A 135 -20.81 -6.01 -30.99
C GLY A 135 -20.98 -5.00 -32.13
N SER A 136 -20.58 -5.41 -33.34
CA SER A 136 -21.06 -5.02 -34.69
C SER A 136 -21.21 -3.54 -35.13
N PRO A 137 -20.73 -3.20 -36.35
CA PRO A 137 -21.21 -2.06 -37.12
C PRO A 137 -22.53 -2.44 -37.84
N LEU A 138 -23.51 -1.54 -37.92
CA LEU A 138 -24.49 -1.36 -39.03
C LEU A 138 -25.68 -0.45 -38.62
N GLY A 139 -25.94 0.57 -39.47
CA GLY A 139 -27.21 1.30 -39.64
C GLY A 139 -27.45 2.41 -38.61
N PHE A 140 -27.53 3.71 -38.94
CA PHE A 140 -28.02 4.39 -40.14
C PHE A 140 -27.04 5.48 -40.63
#